data_AF-A0A4Q3VBS5-F1
#
_entry.id   AF-A0A4Q3VBS5-F1
#
_cell.length_a   1.000
_cell.length_b   1.000
_cell.length_c   1.000
_cell.angle_alpha   90.00
_cell.angle_beta   90.00
_cell.angle_gamma   90.00
#
_symmetry.space_group_name_H-M   'P 1'
#
loop_
_entity.id
_entity.type
_entity.pdbx_description
1 polymer ?
#
loop_
_entity_poly.entity_id
_entity_poly.type
_entity_poly.pdbx_seq_one_letter_code
_entity_poly.pdbx_strand_id
1 'polypeptide(L)'
;QYPDDTEGAYLEFIKADLAPRYAEFIGHEIQKAYLESYHDYGQNLFDRYVDYADAWIEDQDFKDPDTGQMMDRELLNQELSKIEKPAGIANPKDFRNEVVKFTLRQRANNKGKNPSWTSYEKIREVIERRMFSQVEDLLPVISFGSKKDSESEKKHDEFVQRMVERGYTERQVRRLVEWYMRVKQAS
;
A
#
# COMPACT_ATOMS: atom_id res chain seq x y z
N GLN A 1 -39.19 13.48 -15.26
CA GLN A 1 -38.46 12.25 -14.91
C GLN A 1 -38.22 11.46 -16.18
N TYR A 2 -37.14 10.68 -16.24
CA TYR A 2 -36.89 9.77 -17.37
C TYR A 2 -37.87 8.58 -17.32
N PRO A 3 -38.07 7.86 -18.45
CA PRO A 3 -38.74 6.56 -18.43
C PRO A 3 -37.98 5.54 -17.57
N ASP A 4 -38.69 4.64 -16.90
CA ASP A 4 -38.14 3.66 -15.96
C ASP A 4 -36.99 2.84 -16.56
N ASP A 5 -37.10 2.43 -17.82
CA ASP A 5 -36.05 1.67 -18.52
C ASP A 5 -34.75 2.49 -18.70
N THR A 6 -34.89 3.78 -19.02
CA THR A 6 -33.74 4.68 -19.16
C THR A 6 -33.10 5.01 -17.81
N GLU A 7 -33.93 5.22 -16.78
CA GLU A 7 -33.45 5.43 -15.42
C GLU A 7 -32.72 4.18 -14.89
N GLY A 8 -33.29 2.99 -15.11
CA GLY A 8 -32.68 1.71 -14.77
C GLY A 8 -31.32 1.51 -15.43
N ALA A 9 -31.23 1.75 -16.75
CA ALA A 9 -29.97 1.61 -17.49
C ALA A 9 -28.88 2.56 -16.96
N TYR A 10 -29.22 3.82 -16.63
CA TYR A 10 -28.24 4.76 -16.06
C TYR A 10 -27.81 4.37 -14.64
N LEU A 11 -28.74 3.90 -13.80
CA LEU A 11 -28.41 3.41 -12.47
C LEU A 11 -27.51 2.18 -12.50
N GLU A 12 -27.75 1.27 -13.45
CA GLU A 12 -26.90 0.11 -13.68
C GLU A 12 -25.50 0.52 -14.11
N PHE A 13 -25.36 1.40 -15.11
CA PHE A 13 -24.06 1.93 -15.55
C PHE A 13 -23.29 2.61 -14.41
N ILE A 14 -23.97 3.42 -13.59
CA ILE A 14 -23.34 4.06 -12.43
C ILE A 14 -22.81 3.01 -11.44
N LYS A 15 -23.57 1.95 -11.16
CA LYS A 15 -23.21 0.92 -10.17
C LYS A 15 -22.16 -0.06 -10.70
N ALA A 16 -22.27 -0.48 -11.95
CA ALA A 16 -21.44 -1.53 -12.53
C ALA A 16 -20.10 -0.98 -13.06
N ASP A 17 -20.10 0.22 -13.65
CA ASP A 17 -18.91 0.76 -14.31
C ASP A 17 -18.25 1.89 -13.52
N LEU A 18 -19.04 2.87 -13.06
CA LEU A 18 -18.47 4.07 -12.43
C LEU A 18 -18.10 3.84 -10.96
N ALA A 19 -18.94 3.16 -10.20
CA ALA A 19 -18.71 2.96 -8.77
C ALA A 19 -17.42 2.18 -8.47
N PRO A 20 -17.07 1.07 -9.17
CA PRO A 20 -15.81 0.37 -8.92
C PRO A 20 -14.58 1.22 -9.25
N ARG A 21 -14.60 1.94 -10.37
CA ARG A 21 -13.51 2.85 -10.77
C ARG A 21 -13.34 4.00 -9.79
N TYR A 22 -14.45 4.55 -9.29
CA TYR A 22 -14.41 5.59 -8.29
C TYR A 22 -13.93 5.06 -6.93
N ALA A 23 -14.29 3.83 -6.56
CA ALA A 23 -13.78 3.17 -5.36
C ALA A 23 -12.25 2.96 -5.42
N GLU A 24 -11.73 2.51 -6.56
CA GLU A 24 -10.29 2.41 -6.80
C GLU A 24 -9.62 3.79 -6.65
N PHE A 25 -10.13 4.81 -7.35
CA PHE A 25 -9.61 6.17 -7.29
C PHE A 25 -9.57 6.74 -5.85
N ILE A 26 -10.66 6.60 -5.09
CA ILE A 26 -10.71 7.07 -3.69
C ILE A 26 -9.77 6.26 -2.79
N GLY A 27 -9.62 4.95 -3.04
CA GLY A 27 -8.63 4.13 -2.38
C GLY A 27 -7.21 4.69 -2.55
N HIS A 28 -6.84 5.08 -3.78
CA HIS A 28 -5.55 5.71 -4.06
C HIS A 28 -5.36 7.04 -3.30
N GLU A 29 -6.38 7.89 -3.26
CA GLU A 29 -6.31 9.19 -2.59
C GLU A 29 -6.15 9.05 -1.06
N ILE A 30 -6.93 8.16 -0.45
CA ILE A 30 -6.85 7.86 0.98
C ILE A 30 -5.45 7.36 1.35
N GLN A 31 -4.88 6.45 0.56
CA GLN A 31 -3.55 5.90 0.82
C GLN A 31 -2.45 6.93 0.78
N LYS A 32 -2.46 7.76 -0.27
CA LYS A 32 -1.49 8.84 -0.42
C LYS A 32 -1.57 9.81 0.75
N ALA A 33 -2.75 9.99 1.36
CA ALA A 33 -2.95 10.85 2.52
C ALA A 33 -2.69 10.18 3.85
N TYR A 34 -2.75 8.86 3.93
CA TYR A 34 -2.54 8.19 5.19
C TYR A 34 -1.05 8.06 5.53
N LEU A 35 -0.22 7.71 4.56
CA LEU A 35 1.20 7.48 4.79
C LEU A 35 1.92 8.84 4.88
N GLU A 36 2.37 9.16 6.11
CA GLU A 36 3.05 10.40 6.55
C GLU A 36 4.11 10.89 5.55
N SER A 37 4.75 9.94 4.88
CA SER A 37 5.36 10.08 3.56
C SER A 37 5.15 8.77 2.82
N TYR A 38 4.17 8.73 1.90
CA TYR A 38 3.98 7.61 0.96
C TYR A 38 5.31 7.13 0.36
N HIS A 39 6.22 8.08 0.13
CA HIS A 39 7.57 7.83 -0.30
C HIS A 39 8.42 7.06 0.73
N ASP A 40 8.54 7.52 1.99
CA ASP A 40 9.43 6.86 2.96
C ASP A 40 8.86 5.52 3.43
N TYR A 41 7.53 5.39 3.51
CA TYR A 41 6.92 4.09 3.77
C TYR A 41 7.24 3.08 2.68
N GLY A 42 7.07 3.47 1.41
CA GLY A 42 7.45 2.62 0.28
C GLY A 42 8.95 2.32 0.26
N GLN A 43 9.77 3.28 0.66
CA GLN A 43 11.22 3.11 0.75
C GLN A 43 11.61 2.11 1.84
N ASN A 44 11.02 2.21 3.04
CA ASN A 44 11.26 1.28 4.13
C ASN A 44 10.83 -0.15 3.77
N LEU A 45 9.67 -0.30 3.12
CA LEU A 45 9.19 -1.60 2.65
C LEU A 45 10.12 -2.19 1.58
N PHE A 46 10.63 -1.36 0.67
CA PHE A 46 11.59 -1.76 -0.34
C PHE A 46 12.94 -2.16 0.26
N ASP A 47 13.49 -1.35 1.17
CA ASP A 47 14.78 -1.62 1.80
C ASP A 47 14.73 -2.95 2.57
N ARG A 48 13.68 -3.15 3.37
CA ARG A 48 13.43 -4.41 4.07
C ARG A 48 13.25 -5.59 3.11
N TYR A 49 12.51 -5.41 2.02
CA TYR A 49 12.36 -6.46 1.00
C TYR A 49 13.71 -6.86 0.40
N VAL A 50 14.57 -5.88 0.08
CA VAL A 50 15.91 -6.16 -0.47
C VAL A 50 16.75 -6.96 0.52
N ASP A 51 16.77 -6.56 1.79
CA ASP A 51 17.59 -7.22 2.81
C ASP A 51 17.09 -8.66 3.06
N TYR A 52 15.77 -8.86 3.11
CA TYR A 52 15.18 -10.20 3.25
C TYR A 52 15.46 -11.08 2.02
N ALA A 53 15.35 -10.51 0.81
CA ALA A 53 15.60 -11.22 -0.42
C ALA A 53 17.08 -11.63 -0.56
N ASP A 54 18.00 -10.75 -0.16
CA ASP A 54 19.43 -11.00 -0.15
C ASP A 54 19.79 -12.14 0.82
N ALA A 55 19.29 -12.06 2.06
CA ALA A 55 19.45 -13.13 3.05
C ALA A 55 18.87 -14.47 2.58
N TRP A 56 17.70 -14.43 1.95
CA TRP A 56 17.06 -15.64 1.40
C TRP A 56 17.83 -16.25 0.22
N ILE A 57 18.49 -15.43 -0.61
CA ILE A 57 19.33 -15.89 -1.73
C ILE A 57 20.61 -16.54 -1.18
N GLU A 58 21.25 -15.89 -0.21
CA GLU A 58 22.50 -16.34 0.40
C GLU A 58 22.34 -17.49 1.40
N ASP A 59 21.10 -17.88 1.72
CA ASP A 59 20.79 -18.96 2.67
C ASP A 59 21.30 -18.70 4.09
N GLN A 60 21.15 -17.46 4.53
CA GLN A 60 21.63 -16.99 5.83
C GLN A 60 20.48 -16.58 6.74
N ASP A 61 20.63 -16.87 8.02
CA ASP A 61 19.70 -16.40 9.05
C ASP A 61 19.73 -14.88 9.12
N PHE A 62 18.56 -14.26 9.14
CA PHE A 62 18.43 -12.83 9.22
C PHE A 62 17.87 -12.41 10.58
N LYS A 63 18.53 -11.46 11.23
CA LYS A 63 18.02 -10.83 12.44
C LYS A 63 17.35 -9.52 12.09
N ASP A 64 16.04 -9.44 12.27
CA ASP A 64 15.29 -8.22 12.03
C ASP A 64 15.75 -7.10 12.96
N PRO A 65 16.20 -5.94 12.41
CA PRO A 65 16.77 -4.87 13.22
C PRO A 65 15.72 -4.13 14.05
N ASP A 66 14.45 -4.15 13.63
CA ASP A 66 13.36 -3.43 14.28
C ASP A 66 12.77 -4.24 15.45
N THR A 67 12.63 -5.55 15.25
CA THR A 67 11.96 -6.46 16.20
C THR A 67 12.93 -7.37 16.96
N GLY A 68 14.15 -7.54 16.45
CA GLY A 68 15.13 -8.51 16.96
C GLY A 68 14.80 -9.96 16.63
N GLN A 69 13.76 -10.23 15.83
CA GLN A 69 13.33 -11.57 15.45
C GLN A 69 14.38 -12.24 14.56
N MET A 70 14.77 -13.47 14.90
CA MET A 70 15.58 -14.31 14.03
C MET A 70 14.67 -14.98 13.00
N MET A 71 15.04 -14.91 11.73
CA MET A 71 14.31 -15.47 10.61
C MET A 71 15.22 -16.41 9.83
N ASP A 72 14.79 -17.67 9.74
CA ASP A 72 15.39 -18.65 8.86
C ASP A 72 14.90 -18.45 7.40
N ARG A 73 15.45 -19.26 6.49
CA ARG A 73 15.08 -19.19 5.07
C ARG A 73 13.58 -19.41 4.82
N GLU A 74 12.92 -20.25 5.61
CA GLU A 74 11.50 -20.54 5.43
C GLU A 74 10.64 -19.34 5.81
N LEU A 75 10.94 -18.73 6.96
CA LEU A 75 10.24 -17.53 7.44
C LEU A 75 10.50 -16.33 6.53
N LEU A 76 11.73 -16.14 6.06
CA LEU A 76 12.06 -15.14 5.03
C LEU A 76 11.21 -15.34 3.77
N ASN A 77 11.06 -16.58 3.31
CA ASN A 77 10.21 -16.89 2.16
C ASN A 77 8.74 -16.52 2.39
N GLN A 78 8.23 -16.74 3.61
CA GLN A 78 6.86 -16.38 3.98
C GLN A 78 6.67 -14.86 3.96
N GLU A 79 7.59 -14.09 4.55
CA GLU A 79 7.53 -12.62 4.55
C GLU A 79 7.64 -12.03 3.14
N LEU A 80 8.60 -12.50 2.34
CA LEU A 80 8.73 -12.08 0.94
C LEU A 80 7.47 -12.42 0.13
N SER A 81 6.88 -13.60 0.34
CA SER A 81 5.66 -14.02 -0.35
C SER A 81 4.46 -13.12 -0.05
N LYS A 82 4.36 -12.54 1.16
CA LYS A 82 3.28 -11.58 1.52
C LYS A 82 3.37 -10.30 0.68
N ILE A 83 4.58 -9.93 0.25
CA ILE A 83 4.85 -8.76 -0.58
C ILE A 83 4.63 -9.09 -2.07
N GLU A 84 5.08 -10.26 -2.52
CA GLU A 84 5.09 -10.65 -3.94
C GLU A 84 3.73 -11.16 -4.45
N LYS A 85 2.95 -11.89 -3.63
CA LYS A 85 1.69 -12.51 -4.05
C LYS A 85 0.63 -11.50 -4.52
N PRO A 86 0.39 -10.35 -3.85
CA PRO A 86 -0.55 -9.34 -4.34
C PRO A 86 -0.22 -8.83 -5.74
N ALA A 87 1.06 -8.85 -6.12
CA ALA A 87 1.54 -8.47 -7.44
C ALA A 87 1.49 -9.57 -8.50
N GLY A 88 1.18 -10.81 -8.10
CA GLY A 88 1.08 -11.93 -9.04
C GLY A 88 2.44 -12.36 -9.62
N ILE A 89 3.52 -12.21 -8.84
CA ILE A 89 4.85 -12.63 -9.29
C ILE A 89 4.89 -14.15 -9.50
N ALA A 90 5.03 -14.58 -10.75
CA ALA A 90 5.00 -15.99 -11.14
C ALA A 90 6.28 -16.77 -10.76
N ASN A 91 7.44 -16.11 -10.79
CA ASN A 91 8.72 -16.71 -10.42
C ASN A 91 9.43 -15.86 -9.36
N PRO A 92 9.11 -16.06 -8.06
CA PRO A 92 9.68 -15.29 -6.96
C PRO A 92 11.21 -15.35 -6.89
N LYS A 93 11.81 -16.51 -7.19
CA LYS A 93 13.26 -16.69 -7.10
C LYS A 93 13.99 -15.76 -8.07
N ASP A 94 13.57 -15.74 -9.33
CA ASP A 94 14.21 -14.89 -10.35
C ASP A 94 13.93 -13.41 -10.07
N PHE A 95 12.71 -13.08 -9.63
CA PHE A 95 12.34 -11.73 -9.25
C PHE A 95 13.21 -11.19 -8.09
N ARG A 96 13.37 -11.95 -7.00
CA ARG A 96 14.25 -11.60 -5.87
C ARG A 96 15.69 -11.35 -6.34
N ASN A 97 16.22 -12.26 -7.16
CA ASN A 97 17.57 -12.13 -7.71
C ASN A 97 17.73 -10.87 -8.58
N GLU A 98 16.74 -10.57 -9.42
CA GLU A 98 16.73 -9.39 -10.28
C GLU A 98 16.73 -8.10 -9.45
N VAL A 99 15.86 -8.02 -8.44
CA VAL A 99 15.75 -6.85 -7.55
C VAL A 99 17.03 -6.64 -6.75
N VAL A 100 17.58 -7.69 -6.11
CA VAL A 100 18.83 -7.59 -5.34
C VAL A 100 19.99 -7.15 -6.24
N LYS A 101 20.16 -7.76 -7.43
CA LYS A 101 21.21 -7.36 -8.39
C LYS A 101 21.03 -5.93 -8.90
N PHE A 102 19.80 -5.48 -9.11
CA PHE A 102 19.52 -4.08 -9.45
C PHE A 102 19.96 -3.16 -8.31
N THR A 103 19.54 -3.44 -7.08
CA THR A 103 19.84 -2.63 -5.90
C THR A 103 21.34 -2.56 -5.61
N LEU A 104 22.06 -3.69 -5.65
CA LEU A 104 23.51 -3.73 -5.45
C LEU A 104 24.26 -2.89 -6.49
N ARG A 105 23.86 -2.95 -7.77
CA ARG A 105 24.45 -2.12 -8.83
C ARG A 105 24.21 -0.63 -8.59
N GLN A 106 23.00 -0.25 -8.15
CA GLN A 106 22.68 1.14 -7.83
C GLN A 106 23.44 1.63 -6.59
N ARG A 107 23.52 0.82 -5.52
CA ARG A 107 24.30 1.13 -4.30
C ARG A 107 25.77 1.40 -4.64
N ALA A 108 26.38 0.55 -5.48
CA ALA A 108 27.76 0.71 -5.92
C ALA A 108 28.01 2.04 -6.64
N ASN A 109 27.03 2.51 -7.42
CA ASN A 109 27.10 3.77 -8.16
C ASN A 109 26.65 5.00 -7.35
N ASN A 110 26.07 4.80 -6.15
CA ASN A 110 25.44 5.86 -5.36
C ASN A 110 25.95 5.92 -3.91
N LYS A 111 27.27 5.82 -3.70
CA LYS A 111 27.92 5.95 -2.38
C LYS A 111 27.33 5.01 -1.31
N GLY A 112 26.88 3.82 -1.72
CA GLY A 112 26.28 2.82 -0.83
C GLY A 112 24.80 3.05 -0.50
N LYS A 113 24.14 4.09 -1.04
CA LYS A 113 22.71 4.34 -0.79
C LYS A 113 21.82 3.51 -1.70
N ASN A 114 20.74 2.98 -1.13
CA ASN A 114 19.70 2.29 -1.88
C ASN A 114 19.06 3.24 -2.92
N PRO A 115 18.65 2.73 -4.08
CA PRO A 115 17.86 3.52 -5.01
C PRO A 115 16.48 3.80 -4.44
N SER A 116 15.81 4.82 -4.98
CA SER A 116 14.38 5.03 -4.72
C SER A 116 13.59 3.80 -5.11
N TRP A 117 12.66 3.37 -4.27
CA TRP A 117 11.75 2.26 -4.57
C TRP A 117 10.90 2.49 -5.84
N THR A 118 10.72 3.74 -6.25
CA THR A 118 10.03 4.12 -7.49
C THR A 118 10.89 4.03 -8.76
N SER A 119 12.20 3.78 -8.63
CA SER A 119 13.15 3.83 -9.75
C SER A 119 13.13 2.59 -10.64
N TYR A 120 12.50 1.51 -10.19
CA TYR A 120 12.40 0.26 -10.94
C TYR A 120 10.94 -0.20 -10.99
N GLU A 121 10.38 -0.21 -12.21
CA GLU A 121 8.96 -0.43 -12.46
C GLU A 121 8.41 -1.69 -11.78
N LYS A 122 9.09 -2.84 -11.95
CA LYS A 122 8.57 -4.11 -11.41
C LYS A 122 8.50 -4.12 -9.89
N ILE A 123 9.50 -3.57 -9.19
CA ILE A 123 9.44 -3.52 -7.71
C ILE A 123 8.50 -2.41 -7.24
N ARG A 124 8.38 -1.30 -7.98
CA ARG A 124 7.38 -0.26 -7.70
C ARG A 124 5.98 -0.85 -7.64
N GLU A 125 5.55 -1.57 -8.68
CA GLU A 125 4.21 -2.19 -8.71
C GLU A 125 3.99 -3.16 -7.54
N VAL A 126 5.03 -3.89 -7.14
CA VAL A 126 4.97 -4.84 -6.02
C VAL A 126 4.82 -4.13 -4.68
N ILE A 127 5.63 -3.10 -4.45
CA ILE A 127 5.58 -2.26 -3.25
C ILE A 127 4.25 -1.53 -3.16
N GLU A 128 3.78 -0.94 -4.28
CA GLU A 128 2.46 -0.32 -4.37
C GLU A 128 1.38 -1.33 -3.99
N ARG A 129 1.30 -2.48 -4.66
CA ARG A 129 0.26 -3.50 -4.37
C ARG A 129 0.31 -4.03 -2.95
N ARG A 130 1.50 -4.16 -2.37
CA ARG A 130 1.63 -4.50 -0.95
C ARG A 130 1.04 -3.39 -0.06
N MET A 131 1.36 -2.13 -0.34
CA MET A 131 0.76 -0.98 0.35
C MET A 131 -0.77 -0.97 0.19
N PHE A 132 -1.31 -1.33 -0.99
CA PHE A 132 -2.76 -1.49 -1.22
C PHE A 132 -3.38 -2.57 -0.32
N SER A 133 -2.73 -3.72 -0.21
CA SER A 133 -3.25 -4.85 0.60
C SER A 133 -3.34 -4.54 2.09
N GLN A 134 -2.54 -3.59 2.60
CA GLN A 134 -2.55 -3.19 4.00
C GLN A 134 -3.53 -2.06 4.32
N VAL A 135 -4.24 -1.49 3.34
CA VAL A 135 -5.23 -0.44 3.62
C VAL A 135 -6.37 -0.91 4.52
N GLU A 136 -6.70 -2.18 4.48
CA GLU A 136 -7.69 -2.76 5.39
C GLU A 136 -7.31 -2.53 6.86
N ASP A 137 -6.02 -2.64 7.18
CA ASP A 137 -5.48 -2.37 8.52
C ASP A 137 -5.51 -0.87 8.87
N LEU A 138 -5.63 0.00 7.87
CA LEU A 138 -5.69 1.46 8.03
C LEU A 138 -7.12 1.98 8.22
N LEU A 139 -8.13 1.22 7.78
CA LEU A 139 -9.55 1.59 7.87
C LEU A 139 -9.97 2.01 9.29
N PRO A 140 -9.58 1.32 10.38
CA PRO A 140 -9.92 1.74 11.73
C PRO A 140 -9.37 3.12 12.07
N VAL A 141 -8.14 3.43 11.65
CA VAL A 141 -7.45 4.69 11.95
C VAL A 141 -8.06 5.86 11.19
N ILE A 142 -8.45 5.68 9.93
CA ILE A 142 -9.09 6.74 9.14
C ILE A 142 -10.59 6.89 9.41
N SER A 143 -11.23 5.90 10.04
CA SER A 143 -12.68 5.91 10.27
C SER A 143 -13.11 7.09 11.16
N PHE A 144 -14.30 7.64 10.91
CA PHE A 144 -14.89 8.72 11.73
C PHE A 144 -15.73 8.17 12.91
N GLY A 145 -15.55 6.89 13.27
CA GLY A 145 -16.23 6.20 14.37
C GLY A 145 -15.65 6.52 15.76
N SER A 146 -16.31 6.05 16.82
CA SER A 146 -16.04 6.47 18.20
C SER A 146 -14.94 5.71 18.94
N LYS A 147 -14.25 6.44 19.84
CA LYS A 147 -13.15 6.07 20.75
C LYS A 147 -11.95 5.41 20.10
N LYS A 148 -10.99 6.27 19.74
CA LYS A 148 -9.60 5.91 19.43
C LYS A 148 -8.74 6.15 20.66
N ASP A 149 -7.62 5.43 20.77
CA ASP A 149 -6.55 5.86 21.67
C ASP A 149 -5.91 7.16 21.15
N SER A 150 -5.13 7.83 22.01
CA SER A 150 -4.52 9.12 21.68
C SER A 150 -3.56 9.06 20.49
N GLU A 151 -2.94 7.90 20.23
CA GLU A 151 -2.02 7.73 19.10
C GLU A 151 -2.78 7.63 17.78
N SER A 152 -3.86 6.85 17.76
CA SER A 152 -4.75 6.66 16.62
C SER A 152 -5.54 7.92 16.28
N GLU A 153 -5.90 8.73 17.29
CA GLU A 153 -6.52 10.05 17.10
C GLU A 153 -5.54 11.02 16.42
N LYS A 154 -4.30 11.10 16.91
CA LYS A 154 -3.26 11.93 16.26
C LYS A 154 -3.03 11.52 14.80
N LYS A 155 -2.90 10.22 14.52
CA LYS A 155 -2.75 9.70 13.14
C LYS A 155 -3.95 10.04 12.25
N HIS A 156 -5.16 10.05 12.81
CA HIS A 156 -6.37 10.44 12.09
C HIS A 156 -6.35 11.93 11.71
N ASP A 157 -6.03 12.80 12.66
CA ASP A 157 -6.01 14.25 12.43
C ASP A 157 -4.97 14.62 11.36
N GLU A 158 -3.79 14.01 11.43
CA GLU A 158 -2.75 14.16 10.42
C GLU A 158 -3.19 13.68 9.03
N PHE A 159 -3.92 12.55 8.97
CA PHE A 159 -4.53 12.07 7.72
C PHE A 159 -5.53 13.08 7.15
N VAL A 160 -6.42 13.63 8.00
CA VAL A 160 -7.40 14.64 7.58
C VAL A 160 -6.69 15.88 7.07
N GLN A 161 -5.66 16.36 7.77
CA GLN A 161 -4.86 17.51 7.34
C GLN A 161 -4.21 17.26 5.97
N ARG A 162 -3.60 16.09 5.74
CA ARG A 162 -3.00 15.74 4.44
C ARG A 162 -4.01 15.66 3.31
N MET A 163 -5.24 15.23 3.59
CA MET A 163 -6.33 15.32 2.60
C MET A 163 -6.72 16.79 2.34
N VAL A 164 -6.76 17.63 3.37
CA VAL A 164 -7.07 19.05 3.19
C VAL A 164 -6.01 19.77 2.36
N GLU A 165 -4.73 19.48 2.59
CA GLU A 165 -3.61 19.98 1.78
C GLU A 165 -3.69 19.55 0.30
N ARG A 166 -4.39 18.45 0.00
CA ARG A 166 -4.70 18.00 -1.37
C ARG A 166 -5.94 18.65 -1.99
N GLY A 167 -6.56 19.60 -1.31
CA GLY A 167 -7.70 20.37 -1.83
C GLY A 167 -9.07 19.82 -1.45
N TYR A 168 -9.14 18.84 -0.55
CA TYR A 168 -10.41 18.38 0.01
C TYR A 168 -10.82 19.26 1.20
N THR A 169 -12.11 19.44 1.42
CA THR A 169 -12.64 19.96 2.70
C THR A 169 -12.81 18.82 3.69
N GLU A 170 -12.72 19.07 4.99
CA GLU A 170 -12.96 18.05 6.03
C GLU A 170 -14.30 17.31 5.81
N ARG A 171 -15.34 18.03 5.38
CA ARG A 171 -16.65 17.45 5.06
C ARG A 171 -16.58 16.48 3.87
N GLN A 172 -15.78 16.79 2.85
CA GLN A 172 -15.53 15.88 1.73
C GLN A 172 -14.74 14.66 2.20
N VAL A 173 -13.70 14.84 3.02
CA VAL A 173 -12.89 13.73 3.57
C VAL A 173 -13.76 12.75 4.33
N ARG A 174 -14.61 13.24 5.25
CA ARG A 174 -15.56 12.39 5.98
C ARG A 174 -16.47 11.59 5.05
N ARG A 175 -17.13 12.26 4.10
CA ARG A 175 -18.05 11.59 3.16
C ARG A 175 -17.35 10.56 2.29
N LEU A 176 -16.13 10.86 1.85
CA LEU A 176 -15.31 9.97 1.04
C LEU A 176 -14.94 8.71 1.79
N VAL A 177 -14.41 8.85 3.02
CA VAL A 177 -14.02 7.71 3.85
C VAL A 177 -15.25 6.86 4.22
N GLU A 178 -16.36 7.48 4.66
CA GLU A 178 -17.59 6.75 4.99
C GLU A 178 -18.19 6.01 3.79
N TRP A 179 -18.15 6.61 2.59
CA TRP A 179 -18.61 5.94 1.37
C TRP A 179 -17.69 4.78 0.99
N TYR A 180 -16.37 5.00 0.98
CA TYR A 180 -15.38 3.99 0.64
C TYR A 180 -15.46 2.77 1.57
N MET A 181 -15.59 3.00 2.88
CA MET A 181 -15.78 1.92 3.85
C MET A 181 -17.04 1.08 3.57
N ARG A 182 -18.17 1.72 3.22
CA ARG A 182 -19.40 1.00 2.87
C ARG A 182 -19.26 0.16 1.61
N VAL A 183 -18.60 0.70 0.58
CA VAL A 183 -18.36 -0.06 -0.67
C VAL A 183 -17.50 -1.28 -0.39
N LYS A 184 -16.46 -1.16 0.44
CA LYS A 184 -15.60 -2.27 0.82
C LYS A 184 -16.30 -3.33 1.66
N GLN A 185 -17.21 -2.94 2.56
CA GLN A 185 -18.02 -3.90 3.34
C GLN A 185 -19.06 -4.65 2.50
N ALA A 186 -19.45 -4.09 1.36
CA ALA A 186 -20.46 -4.67 0.46
C ALA A 186 -19.88 -5.48 -0.71
N SER A 187 -18.55 -5.51 -0.86
CA SER A 187 -17.81 -6.24 -1.89
C SER A 187 -17.24 -7.53 -1.32
#